data_AF-A0A972ID84-F1
#
_entry.id   AF-A0A972ID84-F1
#
_cell.length_a   1.000
_cell.length_b   1.000
_cell.length_c   1.000
_cell.angle_alpha   90.00
_cell.angle_beta   90.00
_cell.angle_gamma   90.00
#
_symmetry.space_group_name_H-M   'P 1'
#
loop_
_entity.id
_entity.type
_entity.pdbx_description
1 polymer ?
#
loop_
_entity_poly.entity_id
_entity_poly.type
_entity_poly.pdbx_seq_one_letter_code
_entity_poly.pdbx_strand_id
1 'polypeptide(L)'
;MTITDDIKKEITLPEKIYAVEGMELNIYLSNLFLPRPDLFCIDVVSEQGVLMDKYWRYIPGKETETEVTVAGIDYDANILNGKSCKVLSCNKSDMPQKKIKCLFIGDSLTQQGTYTQQFLNLCTATGLDMELIGTRGYKYNRQGMKDNVHEGYGGWSLRTHFEDQTSPFVFDGKFDFERYMVSNGFDKPDFVFFFLGPNDIIRVMDDAQMIELAEYNCATYDKIIDNIHRYDKDIHIGICTMLPPSSSQDAFGCSYGPRFKRYRYIRNVHYYNLYMLHAFDGGKYDNVGIVPLHVMFDAENNVSYDYRKPNARSKEFLHVQNNAVHPIDDGYALVADGFYFYVRNMLSQK
;
A
#
# COMPACT_ATOMS: atom_id res chain seq x y z
N MET A 1 8.57 -20.61 7.20
CA MET A 1 9.46 -20.19 8.31
C MET A 1 8.57 -19.92 9.50
N THR A 2 8.85 -20.49 10.66
CA THR A 2 8.14 -20.14 11.91
C THR A 2 8.46 -18.67 12.17
N ILE A 3 7.49 -17.78 12.01
CA ILE A 3 7.67 -16.35 12.31
C ILE A 3 8.07 -16.30 13.79
N THR A 4 9.33 -15.96 14.02
CA THR A 4 10.01 -16.12 15.31
C THR A 4 9.34 -15.26 16.39
N ASP A 5 9.49 -15.68 17.66
CA ASP A 5 8.88 -15.12 18.88
C ASP A 5 9.13 -13.62 19.14
N ASP A 6 9.75 -12.89 18.22
CA ASP A 6 9.86 -11.44 18.30
C ASP A 6 9.64 -10.73 16.96
N ILE A 7 8.53 -11.03 16.27
CA ILE A 7 8.00 -10.26 15.13
C ILE A 7 7.96 -8.72 15.38
N LYS A 8 8.05 -8.29 16.64
CA LYS A 8 8.15 -6.90 17.08
C LYS A 8 9.49 -6.25 16.72
N LYS A 9 10.53 -7.05 16.52
CA LYS A 9 11.87 -6.66 16.10
C LYS A 9 12.09 -6.85 14.60
N GLU A 10 11.13 -7.35 13.85
CA GLU A 10 11.28 -7.49 12.40
C GLU A 10 11.12 -6.13 11.70
N ILE A 11 11.89 -5.93 10.63
CA ILE A 11 11.84 -4.71 9.80
C ILE A 11 10.90 -4.97 8.63
N THR A 12 9.88 -4.13 8.44
CA THR A 12 8.95 -4.21 7.30
C THR A 12 9.52 -3.65 6.00
N LEU A 13 10.84 -3.61 5.83
CA LEU A 13 11.45 -3.24 4.56
C LEU A 13 11.19 -4.38 3.54
N PRO A 14 10.58 -4.14 2.38
CA PRO A 14 10.45 -5.17 1.34
C PRO A 14 11.80 -5.55 0.73
N GLU A 15 11.87 -6.71 0.06
CA GLU A 15 13.01 -7.10 -0.78
C GLU A 15 13.14 -6.19 -2.00
N LYS A 16 12.02 -5.66 -2.51
CA LYS A 16 11.97 -4.79 -3.69
C LYS A 16 11.09 -3.56 -3.46
N ILE A 17 11.58 -2.41 -3.90
CA ILE A 17 10.82 -1.16 -4.07
C ILE A 17 11.00 -0.69 -5.51
N TYR A 18 10.03 0.07 -6.02
CA TYR A 18 9.98 0.51 -7.40
C TYR A 18 10.14 2.02 -7.47
N ALA A 19 10.90 2.48 -8.46
CA ALA A 19 11.10 3.89 -8.79
C ALA A 19 11.07 4.09 -10.31
N VAL A 20 10.96 5.35 -10.73
CA VAL A 20 10.94 5.76 -12.14
C VAL A 20 11.91 6.92 -12.32
N GLU A 21 12.73 6.88 -13.36
CA GLU A 21 13.69 7.95 -13.72
C GLU A 21 13.08 9.36 -13.55
N GLY A 22 13.77 10.19 -12.75
CA GLY A 22 13.41 11.57 -12.48
C GLY A 22 12.23 11.79 -11.53
N MET A 23 11.69 10.73 -10.91
CA MET A 23 10.60 10.83 -9.93
C MET A 23 11.11 10.56 -8.51
N GLU A 24 10.57 11.29 -7.54
CA GLU A 24 10.97 11.16 -6.14
C GLU A 24 10.40 9.89 -5.51
N LEU A 25 11.29 9.08 -4.92
CA LEU A 25 10.96 7.99 -4.02
C LEU A 25 11.48 8.33 -2.62
N ASN A 26 10.63 8.19 -1.60
CA ASN A 26 11.04 8.25 -0.20
C ASN A 26 10.75 6.93 0.50
N ILE A 27 11.68 6.50 1.36
CA ILE A 27 11.48 5.42 2.33
C ILE A 27 11.42 6.06 3.71
N TYR A 28 10.23 6.18 4.27
CA TYR A 28 10.00 6.72 5.62
C TYR A 28 10.38 5.70 6.68
N LEU A 29 11.45 5.99 7.42
CA LEU A 29 12.11 5.03 8.30
C LEU A 29 11.23 4.61 9.48
N SER A 30 10.37 5.51 9.97
CA SER A 30 9.43 5.23 11.06
C SER A 30 8.35 4.21 10.68
N ASN A 31 8.12 3.97 9.39
CA ASN A 31 7.14 2.99 8.92
C ASN A 31 7.70 1.56 8.84
N LEU A 32 9.02 1.41 9.01
CA LEU A 32 9.72 0.12 8.88
C LEU A 32 9.80 -0.67 10.19
N PHE A 33 9.50 -0.02 11.33
CA PHE A 33 9.68 -0.58 12.66
C PHE A 33 8.40 -0.46 13.47
N LEU A 34 8.12 -1.46 14.31
CA LEU A 34 7.14 -1.28 15.37
C LEU A 34 7.65 -0.28 16.39
N PRO A 35 6.78 0.63 16.89
CA PRO A 35 7.25 1.80 17.60
C PRO A 35 7.96 1.36 18.88
N ARG A 36 9.29 1.46 18.88
CA ARG A 36 10.23 1.72 20.00
C ARG A 36 11.58 2.30 19.49
N PRO A 37 11.59 3.37 18.67
CA PRO A 37 12.84 4.01 18.27
C PRO A 37 13.56 4.69 19.46
N ASP A 38 12.94 4.76 20.64
CA ASP A 38 13.61 5.16 21.88
C ASP A 38 14.59 4.09 22.43
N LEU A 39 14.60 2.89 21.85
CA LEU A 39 15.48 1.79 22.26
C LEU A 39 16.64 1.53 21.29
N PHE A 40 16.66 2.17 20.11
CA PHE A 40 17.69 1.96 19.09
C PHE A 40 17.76 3.13 18.10
N CYS A 41 18.93 3.37 17.52
CA CYS A 41 19.10 4.28 16.40
C CYS A 41 18.86 3.54 15.08
N ILE A 42 18.49 4.26 14.02
CA ILE A 42 18.35 3.69 12.68
C ILE A 42 19.60 4.04 11.87
N ASP A 43 20.27 3.04 11.34
CA ASP A 43 21.36 3.19 10.38
C ASP A 43 20.87 2.85 8.97
N VAL A 44 21.35 3.60 7.98
CA VAL A 44 20.98 3.42 6.57
C VAL A 44 22.23 3.49 5.71
N VAL A 45 22.45 2.42 4.96
CA VAL A 45 23.59 2.28 4.04
C VAL A 45 23.05 2.14 2.62
N SER A 46 23.47 3.04 1.73
CA SER A 46 23.21 2.96 0.29
C SER A 46 24.30 3.69 -0.48
N GLU A 47 24.60 3.22 -1.69
CA GLU A 47 25.49 3.93 -2.63
C GLU A 47 24.82 5.16 -3.25
N GLN A 48 23.49 5.22 -3.22
CA GLN A 48 22.68 6.27 -3.85
C GLN A 48 21.70 6.90 -2.87
N GLY A 49 21.11 8.02 -3.29
CA GLY A 49 20.12 8.73 -2.50
C GLY A 49 20.72 9.55 -1.36
N VAL A 50 19.82 10.14 -0.56
CA VAL A 50 20.17 11.04 0.55
C VAL A 50 19.38 10.62 1.78
N LEU A 51 20.10 10.33 2.86
CA LEU A 51 19.49 10.09 4.16
C LEU A 51 19.11 11.43 4.80
N MET A 52 17.83 11.58 5.10
CA MET A 52 17.27 12.67 5.91
C MET A 52 16.82 12.10 7.26
N ASP A 53 16.52 12.98 8.22
CA ASP A 53 16.09 12.62 9.58
C ASP A 53 14.93 11.60 9.61
N LYS A 54 13.95 11.76 8.70
CA LYS A 54 12.73 10.93 8.68
C LYS A 54 12.71 9.86 7.59
N TYR A 55 13.49 10.04 6.53
CA TYR A 55 13.40 9.21 5.33
C TYR A 55 14.73 9.13 4.58
N TRP A 56 14.94 8.03 3.88
CA TRP A 56 15.91 7.99 2.79
C TRP A 56 15.21 8.39 1.49
N ARG A 57 15.78 9.34 0.75
CA ARG A 57 15.23 9.86 -0.51
C ARG A 57 16.09 9.45 -1.69
N TYR A 58 15.45 9.03 -2.77
CA TYR A 58 16.10 8.68 -4.02
C TYR A 58 15.33 9.24 -5.21
N ILE A 59 16.06 9.84 -6.14
CA ILE A 59 15.56 10.27 -7.45
C ILE A 59 16.47 9.60 -8.48
N PRO A 60 16.05 8.49 -9.12
CA PRO A 60 16.91 7.80 -10.08
C PRO A 60 17.20 8.69 -11.29
N GLY A 61 18.44 8.63 -11.77
CA GLY A 61 18.79 9.07 -13.12
C GLY A 61 18.53 7.92 -14.09
N LYS A 62 19.60 7.45 -14.74
CA LYS A 62 19.54 6.33 -15.71
C LYS A 62 19.88 4.97 -15.09
N GLU A 63 20.16 4.95 -13.80
CA GLU A 63 20.43 3.74 -13.05
C GLU A 63 19.17 2.87 -13.08
N THR A 64 19.36 1.57 -13.29
CA THR A 64 18.24 0.61 -13.35
C THR A 64 17.98 -0.06 -12.00
N GLU A 65 18.94 0.00 -11.09
CA GLU A 65 18.80 -0.46 -9.72
C GLU A 65 19.75 0.27 -8.77
N THR A 66 19.39 0.31 -7.50
CA THR A 66 20.29 0.58 -6.37
C THR A 66 19.89 -0.33 -5.21
N GLU A 67 20.73 -0.42 -4.17
CA GLU A 67 20.43 -1.14 -2.94
C GLU A 67 20.43 -0.19 -1.75
N VAL A 68 19.50 -0.39 -0.84
CA VAL A 68 19.45 0.30 0.45
C VAL A 68 19.32 -0.74 1.56
N THR A 69 20.21 -0.65 2.54
CA THR A 69 20.17 -1.46 3.77
C THR A 69 19.75 -0.58 4.93
N VAL A 70 18.75 -1.02 5.67
CA VAL A 70 18.26 -0.35 6.89
C VAL A 70 18.50 -1.28 8.07
N ALA A 71 19.10 -0.76 9.13
CA ALA A 71 19.38 -1.51 10.35
C ALA A 71 18.95 -0.73 11.59
N GLY A 72 18.48 -1.45 12.61
CA GLY A 72 18.42 -0.93 13.96
C GLY A 72 19.76 -1.19 14.65
N ILE A 73 20.33 -0.16 15.27
CA ILE A 73 21.61 -0.23 15.99
C ILE A 73 21.46 0.26 17.44
N ASP A 74 22.26 -0.26 18.36
CA ASP A 74 22.36 0.30 19.70
C ASP A 74 23.29 1.54 19.75
N TYR A 75 23.48 2.13 20.94
CA TYR A 75 24.34 3.30 21.13
C TYR A 75 25.82 3.05 20.84
N ASP A 76 26.27 1.79 20.88
CA ASP A 76 27.64 1.39 20.57
C ASP A 76 27.79 1.00 19.08
N ALA A 77 26.77 1.27 18.27
CA ALA A 77 26.67 0.93 16.85
C ALA A 77 26.68 -0.57 16.54
N ASN A 78 26.27 -1.42 17.49
CA ASN A 78 26.03 -2.83 17.20
C ASN A 78 24.70 -3.00 16.46
N ILE A 79 24.72 -3.78 15.38
CA ILE A 79 23.51 -4.13 14.61
C ILE A 79 22.63 -5.06 15.45
N LEU A 80 21.42 -4.60 15.75
CA LEU A 80 20.38 -5.38 16.44
C LEU A 80 19.59 -6.22 15.44
N ASN A 81 19.30 -5.64 14.28
CA ASN A 81 18.60 -6.22 13.15
C ASN A 81 18.91 -5.41 11.89
N GLY A 82 18.79 -6.01 10.71
CA GLY A 82 19.03 -5.31 9.45
C GLY A 82 18.38 -6.03 8.27
N LYS A 83 17.97 -5.25 7.28
CA LYS A 83 17.38 -5.76 6.04
C LYS A 83 17.82 -4.91 4.86
N SER A 84 18.07 -5.55 3.73
CA SER A 84 18.43 -4.91 2.46
C SER A 84 17.25 -4.97 1.49
N CYS A 85 17.12 -3.92 0.69
CA CYS A 85 16.09 -3.77 -0.33
C CYS A 85 16.72 -3.34 -1.64
N LYS A 86 16.32 -4.00 -2.73
CA LYS A 86 16.62 -3.56 -4.09
C LYS A 86 15.60 -2.52 -4.53
N VAL A 87 16.06 -1.35 -4.92
CA VAL A 87 15.23 -0.31 -5.52
C VAL A 87 15.36 -0.42 -7.03
N LEU A 88 14.35 -1.00 -7.68
CA LEU A 88 14.31 -1.18 -9.13
C LEU A 88 13.79 0.09 -9.79
N SER A 89 14.53 0.58 -10.78
CA SER A 89 14.25 1.83 -11.48
C SER A 89 14.06 1.57 -12.96
N CYS A 90 12.92 1.98 -13.51
CA CYS A 90 12.72 1.93 -14.95
C CYS A 90 12.98 3.30 -15.59
N ASN A 91 13.50 3.31 -16.81
CA ASN A 91 13.70 4.56 -17.55
C ASN A 91 12.35 5.15 -17.95
N LYS A 92 12.28 6.48 -18.01
CA LYS A 92 11.08 7.19 -18.41
C LYS A 92 10.69 6.89 -19.87
N SER A 93 11.69 6.63 -20.71
CA SER A 93 11.51 6.27 -22.13
C SER A 93 10.95 4.87 -22.35
N ASP A 94 11.03 3.97 -21.38
CA ASP A 94 10.66 2.55 -21.53
C ASP A 94 9.14 2.37 -21.38
N MET A 95 8.37 3.05 -22.24
CA MET A 95 6.91 3.11 -22.17
C MET A 95 6.27 2.24 -23.26
N PRO A 96 5.41 1.28 -22.89
CA PRO A 96 4.76 0.44 -23.88
C PRO A 96 3.78 1.27 -24.72
N GLN A 97 3.76 1.00 -26.02
CA GLN A 97 2.81 1.59 -26.96
C GLN A 97 1.55 0.74 -27.06
N LYS A 98 0.97 0.40 -25.90
CA LYS A 98 -0.33 -0.28 -25.79
C LYS A 98 -1.15 0.36 -24.69
N LYS A 99 -2.48 0.26 -24.82
CA LYS A 99 -3.39 0.55 -23.73
C LYS A 99 -3.22 -0.49 -22.62
N ILE A 100 -3.12 -0.02 -21.39
CA ILE A 100 -3.08 -0.83 -20.18
C ILE A 100 -4.44 -0.77 -19.49
N LYS A 101 -4.99 -1.92 -19.09
CA LYS A 101 -6.23 -2.02 -18.33
C LYS A 101 -5.96 -2.44 -16.88
N CYS A 102 -6.47 -1.67 -15.92
CA CYS A 102 -6.28 -1.94 -14.49
C CYS A 102 -7.62 -2.07 -13.75
N LEU A 103 -7.72 -3.07 -12.88
CA LEU A 103 -8.79 -3.20 -11.90
C LEU A 103 -8.26 -2.91 -10.50
N PHE A 104 -8.82 -1.91 -9.81
CA PHE A 104 -8.50 -1.62 -8.41
C PHE A 104 -9.59 -2.15 -7.49
N ILE A 105 -9.26 -3.13 -6.66
CA ILE A 105 -10.12 -3.71 -5.64
C ILE A 105 -9.67 -3.22 -4.28
N GLY A 106 -10.61 -2.69 -3.49
CA GLY A 106 -10.23 -2.17 -2.17
C GLY A 106 -11.40 -1.78 -1.29
N ASP A 107 -11.06 -1.02 -0.26
CA ASP A 107 -12.01 -0.59 0.75
C ASP A 107 -12.45 0.87 0.58
N SER A 108 -12.68 1.58 1.69
CA SER A 108 -12.95 3.02 1.71
C SER A 108 -11.87 3.89 1.06
N LEU A 109 -10.59 3.50 1.12
CA LEU A 109 -9.49 4.23 0.50
C LEU A 109 -9.64 4.22 -1.02
N THR A 110 -10.01 3.07 -1.59
CA THR A 110 -10.34 2.93 -3.02
C THR A 110 -11.70 3.53 -3.35
N GLN A 111 -12.70 3.39 -2.47
CA GLN A 111 -14.03 3.97 -2.70
C GLN A 111 -13.97 5.49 -2.90
N GLN A 112 -13.06 6.17 -2.19
CA GLN A 112 -12.92 7.63 -2.31
C GLN A 112 -12.49 8.05 -3.73
N GLY A 113 -11.81 7.18 -4.47
CA GLY A 113 -11.40 7.42 -5.86
C GLY A 113 -10.29 8.46 -6.03
N THR A 114 -9.77 9.06 -4.95
CA THR A 114 -8.76 10.12 -5.04
C THR A 114 -7.44 9.59 -5.58
N TYR A 115 -6.88 8.50 -5.03
CA TYR A 115 -5.59 7.99 -5.52
C TYR A 115 -5.70 7.41 -6.93
N THR A 116 -6.82 6.78 -7.29
CA THR A 116 -7.01 6.26 -8.65
C THR A 116 -7.12 7.41 -9.66
N GLN A 117 -7.72 8.55 -9.26
CA GLN A 117 -7.71 9.76 -10.07
C GLN A 117 -6.29 10.33 -10.20
N GLN A 118 -5.53 10.44 -9.11
CA GLN A 118 -4.14 10.92 -9.16
C GLN A 118 -3.26 10.00 -10.03
N PHE A 119 -3.47 8.69 -9.95
CA PHE A 119 -2.80 7.70 -10.79
C PHE A 119 -3.14 7.90 -12.27
N LEU A 120 -4.40 8.14 -12.62
CA LEU A 120 -4.81 8.46 -13.99
C LEU A 120 -4.21 9.78 -14.49
N ASN A 121 -4.15 10.79 -13.62
CA ASN A 121 -3.52 12.07 -13.93
C ASN A 121 -2.03 11.87 -14.25
N LEU A 122 -1.33 11.07 -13.43
CA LEU A 122 0.08 10.77 -13.61
C LEU A 122 0.34 9.94 -14.89
N CYS A 123 -0.49 8.94 -15.17
CA CYS A 123 -0.44 8.20 -16.43
C CYS A 123 -0.62 9.14 -17.63
N THR A 124 -1.61 10.03 -17.57
CA THR A 124 -1.88 11.01 -18.65
C THR A 124 -0.71 11.99 -18.83
N ALA A 125 -0.17 12.53 -17.73
CA ALA A 125 0.94 13.47 -17.77
C ALA A 125 2.24 12.84 -18.32
N THR A 126 2.41 11.54 -18.15
CA THR A 126 3.59 10.80 -18.61
C THR A 126 3.40 10.12 -19.96
N GLY A 127 2.18 10.08 -20.49
CA GLY A 127 1.85 9.47 -21.79
C GLY A 127 1.48 7.99 -21.73
N LEU A 128 1.33 7.40 -20.54
CA LEU A 128 0.91 6.01 -20.39
C LEU A 128 -0.59 5.88 -20.68
N ASP A 129 -0.94 5.16 -21.76
CA ASP A 129 -2.35 4.89 -22.05
C ASP A 129 -2.90 3.86 -21.06
N MET A 130 -3.88 4.31 -20.27
CA MET A 130 -4.38 3.67 -19.07
C MET A 130 -5.90 3.76 -19.07
N GLU A 131 -6.54 2.63 -18.81
CA GLU A 131 -7.98 2.48 -18.66
C GLU A 131 -8.26 1.74 -17.35
N LEU A 132 -9.15 2.29 -16.51
CA LEU A 132 -9.62 1.56 -15.33
C LEU A 132 -10.89 0.80 -15.70
N ILE A 133 -11.03 -0.41 -15.16
CA ILE A 133 -12.27 -1.19 -15.21
C ILE A 133 -12.83 -1.36 -13.80
N GLY A 134 -14.15 -1.54 -13.71
CA GLY A 134 -14.86 -1.67 -12.44
C GLY A 134 -16.31 -1.20 -12.55
N THR A 135 -17.12 -1.55 -11.56
CA THR A 135 -18.55 -1.22 -11.52
C THR A 135 -18.89 -0.03 -10.62
N ARG A 136 -17.94 0.46 -9.82
CA ARG A 136 -18.08 1.63 -8.95
C ARG A 136 -17.23 2.79 -9.45
N GLY A 137 -17.39 3.95 -8.82
CA GLY A 137 -16.65 5.16 -9.14
C GLY A 137 -17.36 6.06 -10.15
N TYR A 138 -16.59 6.88 -10.85
CA TYR A 138 -17.11 7.91 -11.75
C TYR A 138 -16.79 7.59 -13.21
N LYS A 139 -17.85 7.51 -14.03
CA LYS A 139 -17.73 7.51 -15.49
C LYS A 139 -17.87 8.94 -16.00
N TYR A 140 -16.84 9.45 -16.67
CA TYR A 140 -16.83 10.80 -17.21
C TYR A 140 -17.31 10.79 -18.66
N ASN A 141 -18.49 11.35 -18.89
CA ASN A 141 -19.03 11.54 -20.25
C ASN A 141 -18.46 12.82 -20.90
N ARG A 142 -17.14 13.01 -20.85
CA ARG A 142 -16.47 14.20 -21.41
C ARG A 142 -15.15 13.84 -22.08
N GLN A 143 -14.95 14.35 -23.29
CA GLN A 143 -13.71 14.17 -24.06
C GLN A 143 -12.49 14.65 -23.26
N GLY A 144 -11.44 13.81 -23.22
CA GLY A 144 -10.19 14.08 -22.51
C GLY A 144 -10.19 13.70 -21.04
N MET A 145 -11.31 13.24 -20.46
CA MET A 145 -11.36 12.67 -19.12
C MET A 145 -11.36 11.14 -19.20
N LYS A 146 -10.60 10.50 -18.31
CA LYS A 146 -10.55 9.04 -18.17
C LYS A 146 -11.48 8.62 -17.04
N ASP A 147 -12.30 7.60 -17.30
CA ASP A 147 -13.18 7.01 -16.29
C ASP A 147 -12.37 6.58 -15.06
N ASN A 148 -12.83 7.03 -13.90
CA ASN A 148 -12.26 6.66 -12.61
C ASN A 148 -13.17 5.62 -11.96
N VAL A 149 -13.19 4.43 -12.58
CA VAL A 149 -13.96 3.28 -12.10
C VAL A 149 -13.07 2.29 -11.36
N HIS A 150 -13.66 1.59 -10.38
CA HIS A 150 -12.95 0.69 -9.48
C HIS A 150 -13.94 -0.25 -8.75
N GLU A 151 -13.42 -1.14 -7.89
CA GLU A 151 -14.18 -2.01 -6.98
C GLU A 151 -13.83 -1.67 -5.52
N GLY A 152 -14.12 -0.43 -5.15
CA GLY A 152 -13.84 0.13 -3.83
C GLY A 152 -15.08 0.15 -2.96
N TYR A 153 -15.04 -0.55 -1.82
CA TYR A 153 -16.18 -0.74 -0.93
C TYR A 153 -15.86 -0.35 0.52
N GLY A 154 -16.44 0.74 0.98
CA GLY A 154 -16.24 1.30 2.31
C GLY A 154 -16.66 0.33 3.40
N GLY A 155 -15.74 0.07 4.33
CA GLY A 155 -15.97 -0.86 5.45
C GLY A 155 -15.73 -2.33 5.13
N TRP A 156 -15.39 -2.68 3.89
CA TRP A 156 -15.18 -4.07 3.50
C TRP A 156 -13.75 -4.53 3.81
N SER A 157 -13.63 -5.79 4.21
CA SER A 157 -12.36 -6.50 4.44
C SER A 157 -12.04 -7.44 3.27
N LEU A 158 -10.87 -8.07 3.28
CA LEU A 158 -10.55 -9.15 2.32
C LEU A 158 -11.59 -10.26 2.38
N ARG A 159 -12.00 -10.63 3.60
CA ARG A 159 -13.02 -11.65 3.83
C ARG A 159 -14.36 -11.29 3.19
N THR A 160 -14.79 -10.03 3.28
CA THR A 160 -16.03 -9.58 2.64
C THR A 160 -15.96 -9.74 1.13
N HIS A 161 -14.86 -9.29 0.50
CA HIS A 161 -14.66 -9.46 -0.95
C HIS A 161 -14.63 -10.93 -1.38
N PHE A 162 -14.09 -11.83 -0.55
CA PHE A 162 -13.89 -13.24 -0.89
C PHE A 162 -15.09 -14.16 -0.61
N GLU A 163 -15.82 -13.93 0.48
CA GLU A 163 -16.84 -14.87 0.98
C GLU A 163 -18.27 -14.32 0.96
N ASP A 164 -18.46 -12.99 1.04
CA ASP A 164 -19.77 -12.41 1.23
C ASP A 164 -20.59 -12.38 -0.08
N GLN A 165 -21.85 -12.82 -0.04
CA GLN A 165 -22.72 -12.86 -1.23
C GLN A 165 -23.04 -11.48 -1.82
N THR A 166 -22.82 -10.41 -1.08
CA THR A 166 -22.96 -9.04 -1.60
C THR A 166 -21.76 -8.60 -2.44
N SER A 167 -20.64 -9.34 -2.36
CA SER A 167 -19.45 -9.08 -3.18
C SER A 167 -19.74 -9.30 -4.67
N PRO A 168 -19.30 -8.39 -5.56
CA PRO A 168 -19.48 -8.56 -7.00
C PRO A 168 -18.69 -9.76 -7.55
N PHE A 169 -17.74 -10.28 -6.77
CA PHE A 169 -16.90 -11.42 -7.14
C PHE A 169 -17.45 -12.75 -6.63
N VAL A 170 -18.49 -12.76 -5.78
CA VAL A 170 -19.00 -13.99 -5.16
C VAL A 170 -20.27 -14.45 -5.87
N PHE A 171 -20.16 -15.58 -6.56
CA PHE A 171 -21.27 -16.22 -7.26
C PHE A 171 -21.50 -17.61 -6.67
N ASP A 172 -22.75 -17.94 -6.37
CA ASP A 172 -23.13 -19.24 -5.78
C ASP A 172 -22.29 -19.60 -4.53
N GLY A 173 -21.94 -18.57 -3.74
CA GLY A 173 -21.16 -18.68 -2.50
C GLY A 173 -19.65 -18.85 -2.70
N LYS A 174 -19.10 -18.59 -3.89
CA LYS A 174 -17.66 -18.72 -4.18
C LYS A 174 -17.13 -17.51 -4.95
N PHE A 175 -15.92 -17.09 -4.63
CA PHE A 175 -15.18 -16.13 -5.44
C PHE A 175 -14.95 -16.68 -6.85
N ASP A 176 -15.37 -15.93 -7.86
CA ASP A 176 -15.34 -16.29 -9.28
C ASP A 176 -15.05 -15.05 -10.12
N PHE A 177 -13.75 -14.85 -10.40
CA PHE A 177 -13.26 -13.70 -11.16
C PHE A 177 -13.69 -13.75 -12.62
N GLU A 178 -13.63 -14.92 -13.26
CA GLU A 178 -14.07 -15.09 -14.66
C GLU A 178 -15.54 -14.68 -14.81
N ARG A 179 -16.42 -15.14 -13.92
CA ARG A 179 -17.84 -14.79 -13.98
C ARG A 179 -18.08 -13.31 -13.71
N TYR A 180 -17.32 -12.68 -12.82
CA TYR A 180 -17.35 -11.22 -12.64
C TYR A 180 -16.97 -10.50 -13.95
N MET A 181 -15.88 -10.90 -14.60
CA MET A 181 -15.40 -10.28 -15.83
C MET A 181 -16.43 -10.40 -16.96
N VAL A 182 -16.97 -11.61 -17.17
CA VAL A 182 -17.99 -11.88 -18.20
C VAL A 182 -19.28 -11.12 -17.93
N SER A 183 -19.78 -11.12 -16.68
CA SER A 183 -21.06 -10.49 -16.33
C SER A 183 -21.05 -8.97 -16.52
N ASN A 184 -19.87 -8.34 -16.42
CA ASN A 184 -19.71 -6.90 -16.59
C ASN A 184 -19.18 -6.49 -17.97
N GLY A 185 -18.96 -7.46 -18.87
CA GLY A 185 -18.44 -7.20 -20.21
C GLY A 185 -17.00 -6.69 -20.22
N PHE A 186 -16.20 -7.06 -19.21
CA PHE A 186 -14.78 -6.75 -19.12
C PHE A 186 -13.94 -7.88 -19.71
N ASP A 187 -12.80 -7.54 -20.30
CA ASP A 187 -11.85 -8.51 -20.82
C ASP A 187 -10.39 -8.03 -20.67
N LYS A 188 -9.49 -8.99 -20.47
CA LYS A 188 -8.03 -8.81 -20.53
C LYS A 188 -7.50 -7.61 -19.72
N PRO A 189 -7.75 -7.55 -18.40
CA PRO A 189 -7.02 -6.62 -17.56
C PRO A 189 -5.54 -6.98 -17.60
N ASP A 190 -4.65 -6.00 -17.66
CA ASP A 190 -3.22 -6.24 -17.51
C ASP A 190 -2.85 -6.32 -16.01
N PHE A 191 -3.56 -5.55 -15.17
CA PHE A 191 -3.32 -5.51 -13.73
C PHE A 191 -4.59 -5.65 -12.91
N VAL A 192 -4.48 -6.38 -11.79
CA VAL A 192 -5.47 -6.41 -10.71
C VAL A 192 -4.77 -6.06 -9.40
N PHE A 193 -5.24 -5.00 -8.74
CA PHE A 193 -4.67 -4.52 -7.48
C PHE A 193 -5.62 -4.76 -6.31
N PHE A 194 -5.05 -5.18 -5.18
CA PHE A 194 -5.76 -5.28 -3.91
C PHE A 194 -5.19 -4.29 -2.90
N PHE A 195 -5.96 -3.27 -2.55
CA PHE A 195 -5.62 -2.31 -1.50
C PHE A 195 -6.64 -2.40 -0.35
N LEU A 196 -6.35 -3.32 0.57
CA LEU A 196 -7.22 -3.76 1.67
C LEU A 196 -6.41 -3.85 2.97
N GLY A 197 -7.11 -4.16 4.07
CA GLY A 197 -6.50 -4.36 5.38
C GLY A 197 -7.08 -3.51 6.52
N PRO A 198 -7.38 -2.20 6.35
CA PRO A 198 -7.87 -1.36 7.43
C PRO A 198 -9.08 -1.95 8.18
N ASN A 199 -10.06 -2.48 7.45
CA ASN A 199 -11.26 -3.07 8.05
C ASN A 199 -11.04 -4.48 8.61
N ASP A 200 -10.05 -5.20 8.10
CA ASP A 200 -9.63 -6.50 8.61
C ASP A 200 -9.07 -6.36 10.03
N ILE A 201 -8.20 -5.37 10.25
CA ILE A 201 -7.40 -5.29 11.49
C ILE A 201 -7.99 -4.41 12.59
N ILE A 202 -8.93 -3.51 12.28
CA ILE A 202 -9.35 -2.42 13.20
C ILE A 202 -9.95 -2.92 14.51
N ARG A 203 -10.52 -4.14 14.51
CA ARG A 203 -11.13 -4.77 15.69
C ARG A 203 -10.24 -5.80 16.37
N VAL A 204 -9.03 -6.03 15.86
CA VAL A 204 -8.13 -7.03 16.42
C VAL A 204 -7.46 -6.47 17.68
N MET A 205 -7.61 -7.19 18.79
CA MET A 205 -7.27 -6.68 20.12
C MET A 205 -5.94 -7.20 20.68
N ASP A 206 -5.43 -8.31 20.14
CA ASP A 206 -4.20 -8.95 20.60
C ASP A 206 -3.41 -9.57 19.44
N ASP A 207 -2.19 -10.01 19.76
CA ASP A 207 -1.24 -10.50 18.76
C ASP A 207 -1.63 -11.88 18.20
N ALA A 208 -2.27 -12.74 19.00
CA ALA A 208 -2.69 -14.07 18.56
C ALA A 208 -3.81 -13.98 17.53
N GLN A 209 -4.81 -13.13 17.77
CA GLN A 209 -5.85 -12.83 16.80
C GLN A 209 -5.27 -12.20 15.51
N MET A 210 -4.25 -11.36 15.61
CA MET A 210 -3.61 -10.78 14.42
C MET A 210 -2.88 -11.84 13.59
N ILE A 211 -2.19 -12.77 14.25
CA ILE A 211 -1.50 -13.89 13.58
C ILE A 211 -2.52 -14.73 12.82
N GLU A 212 -3.59 -15.18 13.48
CA GLU A 212 -4.65 -15.98 12.85
C GLU A 212 -5.28 -15.25 11.65
N LEU A 213 -5.58 -13.95 11.80
CA LEU A 213 -6.10 -13.12 10.71
C LEU A 213 -5.12 -13.01 9.55
N ALA A 214 -3.83 -12.77 9.82
CA ALA A 214 -2.82 -12.61 8.79
C ALA A 214 -2.58 -13.91 8.02
N GLU A 215 -2.53 -15.06 8.71
CA GLU A 215 -2.46 -16.39 8.09
C GLU A 215 -3.68 -16.68 7.22
N TYR A 216 -4.88 -16.37 7.73
CA TYR A 216 -6.12 -16.47 6.96
C TYR A 216 -6.06 -15.60 5.70
N ASN A 217 -5.57 -14.36 5.81
CA ASN A 217 -5.47 -13.44 4.68
C ASN A 217 -4.46 -13.94 3.62
N CYS A 218 -3.29 -14.44 4.02
CA CYS A 218 -2.34 -15.07 3.10
C CYS A 218 -2.97 -16.24 2.35
N ALA A 219 -3.62 -17.17 3.08
CA ALA A 219 -4.29 -18.32 2.48
C ALA A 219 -5.48 -17.94 1.58
N THR A 220 -6.11 -16.80 1.86
CA THR A 220 -7.21 -16.26 1.03
C THR A 220 -6.68 -15.63 -0.24
N TYR A 221 -5.58 -14.86 -0.16
CA TYR A 221 -4.90 -14.34 -1.34
C TYR A 221 -4.40 -15.45 -2.26
N ASP A 222 -3.85 -16.56 -1.73
CA ASP A 222 -3.48 -17.73 -2.54
C ASP A 222 -4.66 -18.22 -3.41
N LYS A 223 -5.86 -18.34 -2.82
CA LYS A 223 -7.07 -18.76 -3.54
C LYS A 223 -7.53 -17.74 -4.57
N ILE A 224 -7.40 -16.45 -4.27
CA ILE A 224 -7.76 -15.35 -5.18
C ILE A 224 -6.80 -15.32 -6.38
N ILE A 225 -5.49 -15.46 -6.12
CA ILE A 225 -4.44 -15.54 -7.15
C ILE A 225 -4.73 -16.71 -8.09
N ASP A 226 -4.93 -17.91 -7.55
CA ASP A 226 -5.28 -19.09 -8.34
C ASP A 226 -6.55 -18.86 -9.18
N ASN A 227 -7.54 -18.14 -8.64
CA ASN A 227 -8.78 -17.85 -9.36
C ASN A 227 -8.55 -16.87 -10.54
N ILE A 228 -7.81 -15.79 -10.31
CA ILE A 228 -7.49 -14.78 -11.34
C ILE A 228 -6.58 -15.39 -12.41
N HIS A 229 -5.55 -16.15 -12.04
CA HIS A 229 -4.63 -16.76 -13.01
C HIS A 229 -5.22 -17.94 -13.77
N ARG A 230 -6.28 -18.58 -13.26
CA ARG A 230 -7.09 -19.51 -14.06
C ARG A 230 -7.84 -18.80 -15.20
N TYR A 231 -8.27 -17.55 -14.98
CA TYR A 231 -8.86 -16.73 -16.03
C TYR A 231 -7.80 -16.27 -17.02
N ASP A 232 -6.69 -15.70 -16.53
CA ASP A 232 -5.53 -15.33 -17.35
C ASP A 232 -4.25 -15.25 -16.51
N LYS A 233 -3.28 -16.11 -16.80
CA LYS A 233 -1.99 -16.21 -16.10
C LYS A 233 -1.06 -15.01 -16.33
N ASP A 234 -1.32 -14.21 -17.37
CA ASP A 234 -0.49 -13.06 -17.72
C ASP A 234 -0.93 -11.79 -16.97
N ILE A 235 -2.01 -11.85 -16.19
CA ILE A 235 -2.44 -10.76 -15.31
C ILE A 235 -1.41 -10.55 -14.21
N HIS A 236 -0.91 -9.32 -14.10
CA HIS A 236 -0.11 -8.90 -12.97
C HIS A 236 -1.01 -8.59 -11.76
N ILE A 237 -0.82 -9.33 -10.66
CA ILE A 237 -1.55 -9.13 -9.41
C ILE A 237 -0.65 -8.36 -8.44
N GLY A 238 -1.11 -7.17 -8.02
CA GLY A 238 -0.42 -6.37 -7.02
C GLY A 238 -1.15 -6.41 -5.67
N ILE A 239 -0.51 -6.98 -4.65
CA ILE A 239 -1.02 -6.97 -3.28
C ILE A 239 -0.37 -5.80 -2.53
N CYS A 240 -1.18 -4.84 -2.07
CA CYS A 240 -0.66 -3.64 -1.46
C CYS A 240 -0.41 -3.85 0.04
N THR A 241 0.74 -3.38 0.53
CA THR A 241 0.92 -3.20 1.98
C THR A 241 0.00 -2.10 2.48
N MET A 242 -0.50 -2.25 3.70
CA MET A 242 -1.31 -1.24 4.37
C MET A 242 -0.49 0.01 4.69
N LEU A 243 -1.08 1.19 4.48
CA LEU A 243 -0.49 2.43 4.95
C LEU A 243 -0.35 2.42 6.48
N PRO A 244 0.72 3.04 7.02
CA PRO A 244 0.72 3.39 8.43
C PRO A 244 -0.49 4.31 8.74
N PRO A 245 -1.12 4.19 9.92
CA PRO A 245 -2.13 5.14 10.34
C PRO A 245 -1.52 6.52 10.58
N SER A 246 -2.38 7.51 10.75
CA SER A 246 -2.04 8.81 11.34
C SER A 246 -1.02 8.70 12.49
N SER A 247 -0.11 9.67 12.58
CA SER A 247 0.98 9.70 13.57
C SER A 247 0.52 9.95 15.03
N SER A 248 -0.70 10.46 15.24
CA SER A 248 -1.21 10.86 16.57
C SER A 248 -2.36 10.00 17.09
N GLN A 249 -2.37 9.77 18.42
CA GLN A 249 -3.54 9.22 19.12
C GLN A 249 -4.76 10.17 19.06
N ASP A 250 -4.55 11.47 18.85
CA ASP A 250 -5.63 12.45 18.70
C ASP A 250 -6.53 12.11 17.52
N ALA A 251 -5.95 11.69 16.39
CA ALA A 251 -6.69 11.31 15.20
C ALA A 251 -7.63 10.12 15.45
N PHE A 252 -7.15 9.12 16.20
CA PHE A 252 -7.99 8.01 16.67
C PHE A 252 -9.07 8.46 17.64
N GLY A 253 -8.75 9.40 18.54
CA GLY A 253 -9.74 10.03 19.43
C GLY A 253 -10.84 10.77 18.67
N CYS A 254 -10.48 11.45 17.58
CA CYS A 254 -11.44 12.15 16.72
C CYS A 254 -12.32 11.19 15.94
N SER A 255 -11.72 10.17 15.32
CA SER A 255 -12.45 9.22 14.48
C SER A 255 -13.31 8.25 15.29
N TYR A 256 -12.84 7.84 16.47
CA TYR A 256 -13.38 6.67 17.17
C TYR A 256 -13.55 6.85 18.69
N GLY A 257 -13.30 8.05 19.22
CA GLY A 257 -13.29 8.29 20.65
C GLY A 257 -12.29 7.40 21.38
N PRO A 258 -12.58 6.91 22.59
CA PRO A 258 -11.66 6.10 23.38
C PRO A 258 -11.59 4.63 22.93
N ARG A 259 -12.32 4.25 21.86
CA ARG A 259 -12.49 2.83 21.48
C ARG A 259 -11.18 2.24 20.98
N PHE A 260 -10.51 2.90 20.04
CA PHE A 260 -9.30 2.40 19.39
C PHE A 260 -8.06 3.18 19.81
N LYS A 261 -6.96 2.44 19.98
CA LYS A 261 -5.68 2.98 20.41
C LYS A 261 -4.72 2.89 19.25
N ARG A 262 -4.07 4.00 18.93
CA ARG A 262 -3.09 4.07 17.83
C ARG A 262 -2.03 2.99 17.97
N TYR A 263 -1.51 2.79 19.18
CA TYR A 263 -0.46 1.79 19.43
C TYR A 263 -0.88 0.36 19.03
N ARG A 264 -2.15 0.00 19.21
CA ARG A 264 -2.67 -1.32 18.83
C ARG A 264 -2.85 -1.41 17.32
N TYR A 265 -3.37 -0.34 16.71
CA TYR A 265 -3.57 -0.30 15.27
C TYR A 265 -2.24 -0.37 14.49
N ILE A 266 -1.26 0.49 14.80
CA ILE A 266 0.08 0.42 14.15
C ILE A 266 0.73 -0.95 14.38
N ARG A 267 0.49 -1.56 15.54
CA ARG A 267 0.94 -2.92 15.83
C ARG A 267 0.35 -3.95 14.87
N ASN A 268 -0.94 -3.86 14.63
CA ASN A 268 -1.62 -4.75 13.71
C ASN A 268 -1.20 -4.49 12.25
N VAL A 269 -0.97 -3.23 11.85
CA VAL A 269 -0.45 -2.87 10.53
C VAL A 269 0.89 -3.54 10.26
N HIS A 270 1.81 -3.52 11.23
CA HIS A 270 3.11 -4.18 11.08
C HIS A 270 3.00 -5.68 10.91
N TYR A 271 2.15 -6.34 11.70
CA TYR A 271 1.90 -7.78 11.56
C TYR A 271 1.34 -8.08 10.17
N TYR A 272 0.31 -7.35 9.74
CA TYR A 272 -0.27 -7.51 8.42
C TYR A 272 0.80 -7.35 7.31
N ASN A 273 1.55 -6.25 7.34
CA ASN A 273 2.56 -5.96 6.31
C ASN A 273 3.67 -7.00 6.30
N LEU A 274 4.19 -7.43 7.45
CA LEU A 274 5.20 -8.50 7.51
C LEU A 274 4.69 -9.81 6.89
N TYR A 275 3.48 -10.23 7.21
CA TYR A 275 2.93 -11.47 6.66
C TYR A 275 2.74 -11.37 5.14
N MET A 276 2.23 -10.23 4.63
CA MET A 276 2.09 -10.02 3.19
C MET A 276 3.47 -10.03 2.49
N LEU A 277 4.46 -9.34 3.05
CA LEU A 277 5.82 -9.33 2.53
C LEU A 277 6.42 -10.73 2.50
N HIS A 278 6.35 -11.46 3.61
CA HIS A 278 6.86 -12.84 3.68
C HIS A 278 6.17 -13.80 2.70
N ALA A 279 4.86 -13.62 2.47
CA ALA A 279 4.10 -14.51 1.61
C ALA A 279 4.30 -14.22 0.12
N PHE A 280 4.45 -12.95 -0.28
CA PHE A 280 4.30 -12.55 -1.68
C PHE A 280 5.46 -11.73 -2.26
N ASP A 281 6.39 -11.22 -1.46
CA ASP A 281 7.52 -10.41 -1.97
C ASP A 281 8.63 -11.28 -2.60
N GLY A 282 8.84 -12.49 -2.06
CA GLY A 282 9.88 -13.44 -2.47
C GLY A 282 9.60 -14.22 -3.77
N GLY A 283 8.60 -13.83 -4.57
CA GLY A 283 8.33 -14.45 -5.88
C GLY A 283 7.70 -15.84 -5.82
N LYS A 284 6.76 -16.06 -4.89
CA LYS A 284 6.02 -17.34 -4.76
C LYS A 284 5.22 -17.71 -6.02
N TYR A 285 4.74 -16.71 -6.75
CA TYR A 285 3.92 -16.87 -7.95
C TYR A 285 4.47 -15.97 -9.07
N ASP A 286 4.41 -16.46 -10.31
CA ASP A 286 4.68 -15.64 -11.48
C ASP A 286 3.63 -14.52 -11.59
N ASN A 287 4.02 -13.33 -12.03
CA ASN A 287 3.12 -12.17 -12.20
C ASN A 287 2.36 -11.77 -10.92
N VAL A 288 2.87 -12.08 -9.72
CA VAL A 288 2.36 -11.57 -8.45
C VAL A 288 3.47 -10.82 -7.73
N GLY A 289 3.14 -9.66 -7.16
CA GLY A 289 4.10 -8.89 -6.38
C GLY A 289 3.45 -8.00 -5.33
N ILE A 290 4.29 -7.46 -4.46
CA ILE A 290 3.88 -6.47 -3.47
C ILE A 290 3.96 -5.07 -4.06
N VAL A 291 2.95 -4.24 -3.80
CA VAL A 291 3.04 -2.78 -3.95
C VAL A 291 3.33 -2.20 -2.56
N PRO A 292 4.58 -1.80 -2.24
CA PRO A 292 5.00 -1.49 -0.87
C PRO A 292 4.60 -0.08 -0.41
N LEU A 293 3.33 0.30 -0.56
CA LEU A 293 2.84 1.66 -0.27
C LEU A 293 3.21 2.20 1.14
N HIS A 294 3.33 1.31 2.14
CA HIS A 294 3.62 1.69 3.51
C HIS A 294 4.99 2.36 3.68
N VAL A 295 5.98 2.00 2.87
CA VAL A 295 7.32 2.60 2.97
C VAL A 295 7.34 4.04 2.43
N MET A 296 6.44 4.36 1.51
CA MET A 296 6.39 5.63 0.80
C MET A 296 5.49 6.68 1.46
N PHE A 297 4.71 6.30 2.48
CA PHE A 297 3.65 7.15 3.00
C PHE A 297 4.08 8.00 4.20
N ASP A 298 3.93 9.31 4.08
CA ASP A 298 4.16 10.26 5.19
C ASP A 298 2.92 10.33 6.12
N ALA A 299 2.88 9.49 7.15
CA ALA A 299 1.81 9.49 8.14
C ALA A 299 1.73 10.77 9.00
N GLU A 300 2.76 11.61 8.99
CA GLU A 300 2.81 12.83 9.79
C GLU A 300 2.18 14.01 9.06
N ASN A 301 2.48 14.16 7.77
CA ASN A 301 2.05 15.34 7.01
C ASN A 301 0.87 15.08 6.06
N ASN A 302 0.60 13.82 5.70
CA ASN A 302 -0.33 13.50 4.62
C ASN A 302 -1.63 12.84 5.06
N VAL A 303 -2.06 13.13 6.29
CA VAL A 303 -3.38 12.77 6.83
C VAL A 303 -4.12 14.02 7.30
N SER A 304 -5.46 13.94 7.35
CA SER A 304 -6.29 15.11 7.64
C SER A 304 -6.05 15.65 9.05
N TYR A 305 -6.17 16.98 9.20
CA TYR A 305 -5.94 17.70 10.44
C TYR A 305 -6.92 18.86 10.62
N ASP A 306 -7.06 19.32 11.87
CA ASP A 306 -7.73 20.55 12.25
C ASP A 306 -6.82 21.43 13.12
N TYR A 307 -7.14 22.72 13.19
CA TYR A 307 -6.57 23.62 14.19
C TYR A 307 -7.39 23.58 15.48
N ARG A 308 -6.77 23.17 16.60
CA ARG A 308 -7.46 23.06 17.89
C ARG A 308 -6.67 23.72 19.01
N LYS A 309 -7.38 24.33 19.95
CA LYS A 309 -6.74 24.81 21.17
C LYS A 309 -6.27 23.62 22.02
N PRO A 310 -5.04 23.63 22.57
CA PRO A 310 -4.56 22.56 23.45
C PRO A 310 -5.39 22.46 24.73
N ASN A 311 -5.99 23.56 25.17
CA ASN A 311 -6.95 23.61 26.27
C ASN A 311 -7.82 24.87 26.16
N ALA A 312 -8.89 24.94 26.94
CA ALA A 312 -9.87 26.03 26.90
C ALA A 312 -9.30 27.43 27.20
N ARG A 313 -8.14 27.51 27.87
CA ARG A 313 -7.49 28.79 28.23
C ARG A 313 -6.43 29.23 27.23
N SER A 314 -6.06 28.36 26.30
CA SER A 314 -5.08 28.69 25.28
C SER A 314 -5.61 29.74 24.31
N LYS A 315 -4.72 30.65 23.93
CA LYS A 315 -4.93 31.57 22.82
C LYS A 315 -4.38 31.00 21.51
N GLU A 316 -3.39 30.11 21.62
CA GLU A 316 -2.75 29.44 20.49
C GLU A 316 -3.52 28.19 20.05
N PHE A 317 -3.39 27.87 18.77
CA PHE A 317 -3.91 26.66 18.15
C PHE A 317 -2.77 25.71 17.80
N LEU A 318 -3.03 24.42 17.98
CA LEU A 318 -2.19 23.32 17.52
C LEU A 318 -2.72 22.77 16.21
N HIS A 319 -1.80 22.30 15.38
CA HIS A 319 -2.08 21.47 14.22
C HIS A 319 -2.28 20.02 14.68
N VAL A 320 -3.51 19.50 14.62
CA VAL A 320 -3.87 18.20 15.20
C VAL A 320 -4.53 17.32 14.16
N GLN A 321 -3.93 16.16 13.88
CA GLN A 321 -4.52 15.17 12.98
C GLN A 321 -5.89 14.71 13.50
N ASN A 322 -6.88 14.58 12.61
CA ASN A 322 -8.28 14.32 12.98
C ASN A 322 -8.87 13.04 12.33
N ASN A 323 -8.18 12.44 11.37
CA ASN A 323 -8.58 11.18 10.75
C ASN A 323 -7.51 10.12 10.99
N ALA A 324 -7.92 8.98 11.55
CA ALA A 324 -7.01 7.92 11.93
C ALA A 324 -6.35 7.20 10.74
N VAL A 325 -7.06 7.09 9.60
CA VAL A 325 -6.74 6.17 8.50
C VAL A 325 -6.75 6.82 7.12
N HIS A 326 -7.64 7.79 6.83
CA HIS A 326 -7.78 8.36 5.49
C HIS A 326 -6.76 9.48 5.24
N PRO A 327 -5.95 9.37 4.18
CA PRO A 327 -5.08 10.45 3.71
C PRO A 327 -5.83 11.72 3.28
N ILE A 328 -5.11 12.83 3.19
CA ILE A 328 -5.52 13.99 2.36
C ILE A 328 -5.12 13.76 0.90
N ASP A 329 -5.48 14.68 0.01
CA ASP A 329 -5.20 14.58 -1.43
C ASP A 329 -3.71 14.37 -1.74
N ASP A 330 -2.81 15.08 -1.05
CA ASP A 330 -1.35 14.90 -1.21
C ASP A 330 -0.90 13.49 -0.78
N GLY A 331 -1.50 12.94 0.27
CA GLY A 331 -1.24 11.57 0.68
C GLY A 331 -1.76 10.53 -0.31
N TYR A 332 -2.92 10.78 -0.90
CA TYR A 332 -3.43 9.95 -1.99
C TYR A 332 -2.59 10.09 -3.27
N ALA A 333 -1.92 11.22 -3.49
CA ALA A 333 -0.95 11.36 -4.57
C ALA A 333 0.29 10.47 -4.34
N LEU A 334 0.82 10.40 -3.11
CA LEU A 334 1.90 9.44 -2.79
C LEU A 334 1.49 7.97 -2.98
N VAL A 335 0.24 7.64 -2.65
CA VAL A 335 -0.31 6.31 -2.93
C VAL A 335 -0.34 6.04 -4.44
N ALA A 336 -0.76 7.03 -5.23
CA ALA A 336 -0.78 6.93 -6.69
C ALA A 336 0.62 6.76 -7.29
N ASP A 337 1.63 7.46 -6.75
CA ASP A 337 3.03 7.30 -7.16
C ASP A 337 3.50 5.86 -6.97
N GLY A 338 3.18 5.23 -5.82
CA GLY A 338 3.54 3.84 -5.55
C GLY A 338 2.95 2.85 -6.58
N PHE A 339 1.67 3.02 -6.94
CA PHE A 339 1.04 2.22 -8.01
C PHE A 339 1.69 2.49 -9.37
N TYR A 340 1.97 3.75 -9.69
CA TYR A 340 2.61 4.13 -10.94
C TYR A 340 4.01 3.54 -11.07
N PHE A 341 4.82 3.61 -10.02
CA PHE A 341 6.16 3.04 -9.98
C PHE A 341 6.13 1.53 -10.20
N TYR A 342 5.21 0.83 -9.52
CA TYR A 342 5.01 -0.60 -9.71
C TYR A 342 4.65 -0.95 -11.16
N VAL A 343 3.60 -0.32 -11.69
CA VAL A 343 3.12 -0.57 -13.07
C VAL A 343 4.21 -0.30 -14.08
N ARG A 344 4.92 0.82 -13.96
CA ARG A 344 6.02 1.17 -14.89
C ARG A 344 7.12 0.12 -14.86
N ASN A 345 7.53 -0.35 -13.69
CA ASN A 345 8.56 -1.38 -13.58
C ASN A 345 8.10 -2.72 -14.17
N MET A 346 6.86 -3.16 -13.93
CA MET A 346 6.35 -4.41 -14.52
C MET A 346 6.28 -4.34 -16.04
N LEU A 347 5.94 -3.17 -16.60
CA LEU A 347 5.88 -2.97 -18.06
C LEU A 347 7.26 -2.81 -18.72
N SER A 348 8.31 -2.53 -17.95
CA SER A 348 9.67 -2.35 -18.46
C SER A 348 10.54 -3.61 -18.34
N GLN A 349 10.11 -4.60 -17.55
CA GLN A 349 10.78 -5.91 -17.47
C GLN A 349 10.50 -6.69 -18.78
N LYS A 350 11.57 -7.10 -19.47
CA LYS A 350 11.52 -7.86 -20.72
C LYS A 350 11.77 -9.34 -20.50
#